data_AF-A0A1F4VCL9-F1
#
_entry.id   AF-A0A1F4VCL9-F1
#
_cell.length_a   1.000
_cell.length_b   1.000
_cell.length_c   1.000
_cell.angle_alpha   90.00
_cell.angle_beta   90.00
_cell.angle_gamma   90.00
#
_symmetry.space_group_name_H-M   'P 1'
#
loop_
_entity.id
_entity.type
_entity.pdbx_description
1 polymer ?
#
loop_
_entity_poly.entity_id
_entity_poly.type
_entity_poly.pdbx_seq_one_letter_code
_entity_poly.pdbx_strand_id
1 'polypeptide(L)'
;MLFNQIFAHEEETEELPAPTLESQLTDWSFWGIGIASALAIFFIVISLLWKTAGEKAKWILYLGIAIPVALATLFLAGSTVYLNLTSVSGGPVHWHADFQVWACGAQLDLTDPTGIANRVGSPVFHEHGDDRIHVEGVVTNSSDVELGNFFRFVGGELHETHLSFPTNEKLYEYDNGDLCPDGVPGILQAFVWKTDVEREEFYQEKLVDPQEYVISPYSTIPPGDCLIIEFGGEKEKTDKLCTFYEIAKEKGELKER
;
A
#
# COMPACT_ATOMS: atom_id res chain seq x y z
N MET A 1 5.62 17.89 50.11
CA MET A 1 5.67 18.56 48.80
C MET A 1 6.60 17.76 47.92
N LEU A 2 6.06 16.96 47.01
CA LEU A 2 6.79 16.38 45.90
C LEU A 2 5.78 16.21 44.78
N PHE A 3 6.06 16.90 43.68
CA PHE A 3 5.22 17.11 42.51
C PHE A 3 4.93 15.77 41.82
N ASN A 4 3.65 15.44 41.65
CA ASN A 4 3.22 14.56 40.55
C ASN A 4 3.29 15.39 39.27
N GLN A 5 4.32 15.17 38.46
CA GLN A 5 4.28 15.57 37.05
C GLN A 5 3.47 14.51 36.31
N ILE A 6 2.20 14.83 36.08
CA ILE A 6 1.38 14.17 35.08
C ILE A 6 1.91 14.65 33.74
N PHE A 7 2.66 13.81 33.03
CA PHE A 7 2.95 14.03 31.62
C PHE A 7 1.65 13.83 30.86
N ALA A 8 1.07 14.91 30.37
CA ALA A 8 0.08 14.86 29.32
C ALA A 8 0.86 14.45 28.05
N HIS A 9 0.62 13.22 27.56
CA HIS A 9 0.92 12.91 26.17
C HIS A 9 -0.04 13.75 25.33
N GLU A 10 0.53 14.68 24.58
CA GLU A 10 -0.14 15.38 23.50
C GLU A 10 -0.48 14.29 22.47
N GLU A 11 -1.78 14.01 22.29
CA GLU A 11 -2.25 13.18 21.16
C GLU A 11 -1.87 13.96 19.89
N GLU A 12 -0.72 13.61 19.29
CA GLU A 12 -0.48 13.93 17.90
C GLU A 12 -1.60 13.25 17.11
N THR A 13 -2.46 14.08 16.50
CA THR A 13 -3.49 13.60 15.59
C THR A 13 -2.79 12.93 14.42
N GLU A 14 -2.78 11.61 14.43
CA GLU A 14 -2.32 10.73 13.35
C GLU A 14 -3.00 11.18 12.04
N GLU A 15 -2.28 11.98 11.22
CA GLU A 15 -2.78 12.44 9.94
C GLU A 15 -2.81 11.24 8.98
N LEU A 16 -3.97 10.60 8.87
CA LEU A 16 -4.23 9.58 7.86
C LEU A 16 -3.71 10.06 6.50
N PRO A 17 -3.04 9.18 5.73
CA PRO A 17 -2.50 9.56 4.44
C PRO A 17 -3.59 10.21 3.58
N ALA A 18 -3.23 11.32 2.93
CA ALA A 18 -4.14 12.01 2.03
C ALA A 18 -4.70 11.01 1.00
N PRO A 19 -6.02 11.04 0.74
CA PRO A 19 -6.62 10.05 -0.14
C PRO A 19 -6.04 10.17 -1.55
N THR A 20 -5.55 9.07 -2.11
CA THR A 20 -5.02 9.01 -3.47
C THR A 20 -6.11 9.38 -4.49
N LEU A 21 -5.70 9.81 -5.68
CA LEU A 21 -6.65 10.15 -6.75
C LEU A 21 -7.53 8.93 -7.12
N GLU A 22 -6.96 7.72 -7.12
CA GLU A 22 -7.71 6.48 -7.34
C GLU A 22 -8.77 6.25 -6.24
N SER A 23 -8.40 6.45 -4.97
CA SER A 23 -9.34 6.34 -3.84
C SER A 23 -10.50 7.33 -3.96
N GLN A 24 -10.21 8.60 -4.27
CA GLN A 24 -11.25 9.63 -4.44
C GLN A 24 -12.20 9.32 -5.61
N LEU A 25 -11.66 8.89 -6.76
CA LEU A 25 -12.48 8.52 -7.91
C LEU A 25 -13.30 7.27 -7.65
N THR A 26 -12.78 6.32 -6.88
CA THR A 26 -13.50 5.13 -6.45
C THR A 26 -14.68 5.50 -5.55
N ASP A 27 -14.48 6.38 -4.58
CA ASP A 27 -15.56 6.88 -3.71
C ASP A 27 -16.66 7.60 -4.50
N TRP A 28 -16.27 8.49 -5.42
CA TRP A 28 -17.24 9.17 -6.29
C TRP A 28 -17.97 8.22 -7.21
N SER A 29 -17.28 7.18 -7.69
CA SER A 29 -17.86 6.12 -8.50
C SER A 29 -18.92 5.34 -7.72
N PHE A 30 -18.64 4.95 -6.46
CA PHE A 30 -19.61 4.28 -5.60
C PHE A 30 -20.85 5.13 -5.34
N TRP A 31 -20.66 6.41 -4.97
CA TRP A 31 -21.78 7.33 -4.77
C TRP A 31 -22.60 7.54 -6.05
N GLY A 32 -21.93 7.74 -7.18
CA GLY A 32 -22.56 7.91 -8.49
C GLY A 32 -23.39 6.70 -8.90
N ILE A 33 -22.84 5.49 -8.75
CA ILE A 33 -23.56 4.23 -9.00
C ILE A 33 -24.75 4.09 -8.05
N GLY A 34 -24.58 4.40 -6.76
CA GLY A 34 -25.64 4.34 -5.76
C GLY A 34 -26.82 5.24 -6.11
N ILE A 35 -26.56 6.50 -6.47
CA ILE A 35 -27.59 7.46 -6.88
C ILE A 35 -28.27 7.00 -8.18
N ALA A 36 -27.50 6.60 -9.19
CA ALA A 36 -28.05 6.12 -10.46
C ALA A 36 -28.94 4.89 -10.28
N SER A 37 -28.51 3.96 -9.42
CA SER A 37 -29.28 2.75 -9.09
C SER A 37 -30.57 3.07 -8.35
N ALA A 38 -30.51 3.96 -7.35
CA ALA A 38 -31.70 4.39 -6.60
C ALA A 38 -32.73 5.07 -7.52
N LEU A 39 -32.29 5.96 -8.42
CA LEU A 39 -33.16 6.60 -9.40
C LEU A 39 -33.76 5.58 -10.37
N ALA A 40 -32.95 4.67 -10.91
CA ALA A 40 -33.42 3.64 -11.82
C ALA A 40 -34.49 2.75 -11.15
N ILE A 41 -34.23 2.28 -9.92
CA ILE A 41 -35.18 1.48 -9.13
C ILE A 41 -36.48 2.26 -8.88
N PHE A 42 -36.38 3.54 -8.49
CA PHE A 42 -37.54 4.40 -8.27
C PHE A 42 -38.43 4.49 -9.52
N PHE A 43 -37.83 4.75 -10.69
CA PHE A 43 -38.58 4.82 -11.95
C PHE A 43 -39.14 3.46 -12.40
N ILE A 44 -38.43 2.36 -12.14
CA ILE A 44 -38.92 1.00 -12.38
C ILE A 44 -40.15 0.73 -11.50
N VAL A 45 -40.09 1.03 -10.22
CA VAL A 45 -41.22 0.84 -9.29
C VAL A 45 -42.42 1.67 -9.72
N ILE A 46 -42.23 2.95 -10.09
CA ILE A 46 -43.32 3.77 -10.63
C ILE A 46 -43.89 3.16 -11.91
N SER A 47 -43.04 2.66 -12.80
CA SER A 47 -43.49 2.01 -14.03
C SER A 47 -44.36 0.78 -13.77
N LEU A 48 -44.02 -0.02 -12.76
CA LEU A 48 -44.82 -1.19 -12.36
C LEU A 48 -46.16 -0.81 -11.72
N LEU A 49 -46.20 0.26 -10.94
CA LEU A 49 -47.41 0.75 -10.28
C LEU A 49 -48.34 1.50 -11.24
N TRP A 50 -47.79 2.23 -12.21
CA TRP A 50 -48.54 3.08 -13.13
C TRP A 50 -48.84 2.40 -14.48
N LYS A 51 -49.61 1.32 -14.45
CA LYS A 51 -49.88 0.45 -15.61
C LYS A 51 -50.59 1.13 -16.79
N THR A 52 -51.34 2.20 -16.54
CA THR A 52 -52.09 2.95 -17.56
C THR A 52 -51.45 4.30 -17.88
N ALA A 53 -50.12 4.40 -17.76
CA ALA A 53 -49.38 5.59 -18.12
C ALA A 53 -49.57 5.95 -19.61
N GLY A 54 -49.89 7.21 -19.89
CA GLY A 54 -49.92 7.72 -21.26
C GLY A 54 -48.53 7.72 -21.91
N GLU A 55 -48.48 7.81 -23.24
CA GLU A 55 -47.21 7.71 -24.00
C GLU A 55 -46.13 8.69 -23.52
N LYS A 56 -46.49 9.94 -23.18
CA LYS A 56 -45.54 10.92 -22.63
C LYS A 56 -44.96 10.49 -21.28
N ALA A 57 -45.78 9.89 -20.41
CA ALA A 57 -45.32 9.42 -19.11
C ALA A 57 -44.37 8.23 -19.26
N LYS A 58 -44.64 7.30 -20.19
CA LYS A 58 -43.70 6.19 -20.49
C LYS A 58 -42.32 6.71 -20.91
N TRP A 59 -42.27 7.71 -21.77
CA TRP A 59 -41.01 8.36 -22.17
C TRP A 59 -40.25 8.94 -20.98
N ILE A 60 -40.94 9.63 -20.06
CA ILE A 60 -40.32 10.17 -18.86
C ILE A 60 -39.75 9.05 -17.98
N LEU A 61 -40.49 7.95 -17.80
CA LEU A 61 -40.03 6.80 -17.02
C LEU A 61 -38.79 6.15 -17.65
N TYR A 62 -38.80 5.91 -18.97
CA TYR A 62 -37.65 5.34 -19.67
C TYR A 62 -36.43 6.24 -19.62
N LEU A 63 -36.60 7.54 -19.86
CA LEU A 63 -35.50 8.51 -19.75
C LEU A 63 -34.98 8.63 -18.32
N GLY A 64 -35.86 8.55 -17.32
CA GLY A 64 -35.52 8.55 -15.91
C GLY A 64 -34.66 7.35 -15.48
N ILE A 65 -34.75 6.23 -16.20
CA ILE A 65 -33.88 5.06 -16.01
C ILE A 65 -32.61 5.20 -16.87
N ALA A 66 -32.77 5.50 -18.16
CA ALA A 66 -31.68 5.47 -19.13
C ALA A 66 -30.62 6.56 -18.88
N ILE A 67 -31.05 7.78 -18.53
CA ILE A 67 -30.12 8.91 -18.35
C ILE A 67 -29.18 8.68 -17.15
N PRO A 68 -29.66 8.35 -15.93
CA PRO A 68 -28.75 8.10 -14.81
C PRO A 68 -27.78 6.95 -15.07
N VAL A 69 -28.25 5.85 -15.67
CA VAL A 69 -27.39 4.71 -16.02
C VAL A 69 -26.32 5.10 -17.05
N ALA A 70 -26.70 5.83 -18.10
CA ALA A 70 -25.75 6.30 -19.11
C ALA A 70 -24.72 7.28 -18.53
N LEU A 71 -25.15 8.22 -17.68
CA LEU A 71 -24.26 9.18 -17.03
C LEU A 71 -23.28 8.50 -16.07
N ALA A 72 -23.74 7.55 -15.25
CA ALA A 72 -22.85 6.77 -14.39
C ALA A 72 -21.84 5.97 -15.22
N THR A 73 -22.29 5.33 -16.31
CA THR A 73 -21.41 4.58 -17.22
C THR A 73 -20.34 5.48 -17.85
N LEU A 74 -20.73 6.65 -18.36
CA LEU A 74 -19.79 7.61 -18.94
C LEU A 74 -18.81 8.16 -17.90
N PHE A 75 -19.27 8.40 -16.68
CA PHE A 75 -18.42 8.83 -15.58
C PHE A 75 -17.37 7.77 -15.25
N LEU A 76 -17.76 6.49 -15.09
CA LEU A 76 -16.82 5.38 -14.81
C LEU A 76 -15.81 5.19 -15.95
N ALA A 77 -16.26 5.23 -17.20
CA ALA A 77 -15.37 5.11 -18.35
C ALA A 77 -14.41 6.31 -18.42
N GLY A 78 -14.92 7.52 -18.19
CA GLY A 78 -14.15 8.75 -18.18
C GLY A 78 -13.11 8.79 -17.06
N SER A 79 -13.48 8.40 -15.83
CA SER A 79 -12.57 8.34 -14.68
C SER A 79 -11.46 7.31 -14.89
N THR A 80 -11.78 6.14 -15.45
CA THR A 80 -10.79 5.11 -15.79
C THR A 80 -9.78 5.62 -16.82
N VAL A 81 -10.25 6.25 -17.90
CA VAL A 81 -9.37 6.84 -18.93
C VAL A 81 -8.53 7.97 -18.34
N TYR A 82 -9.14 8.82 -17.52
CA TYR A 82 -8.45 9.92 -16.86
C TYR A 82 -7.33 9.42 -15.97
N LEU A 83 -7.60 8.44 -15.09
CA LEU A 83 -6.60 7.81 -14.22
C LEU A 83 -5.40 7.28 -15.01
N ASN A 84 -5.66 6.49 -16.05
CA ASN A 84 -4.57 5.92 -16.85
C ASN A 84 -3.72 7.00 -17.53
N LEU A 85 -4.34 8.08 -18.02
CA LEU A 85 -3.61 9.18 -18.68
C LEU A 85 -2.83 10.08 -17.72
N THR A 86 -3.30 10.25 -16.49
CA THR A 86 -2.61 11.11 -15.50
C THR A 86 -1.66 10.35 -14.58
N SER A 87 -1.71 9.02 -14.60
CA SER A 87 -0.85 8.16 -13.78
C SER A 87 0.62 8.18 -14.20
N VAL A 88 1.53 8.08 -13.23
CA VAL A 88 2.96 7.89 -13.51
C VAL A 88 3.27 6.51 -14.07
N SER A 89 2.44 5.52 -13.75
CA SER A 89 2.52 4.15 -14.25
C SER A 89 2.01 3.98 -15.69
N GLY A 90 1.21 4.93 -16.19
CA GLY A 90 0.56 4.84 -17.51
C GLY A 90 -0.59 3.83 -17.58
N GLY A 91 -1.05 3.30 -16.45
CA GLY A 91 -2.11 2.30 -16.34
C GLY A 91 -1.92 1.37 -15.15
N PRO A 92 -2.75 0.30 -15.04
CA PRO A 92 -2.66 -0.65 -13.95
C PRO A 92 -1.33 -1.40 -13.93
N VAL A 93 -0.76 -1.57 -12.75
CA VAL A 93 0.48 -2.29 -12.50
C VAL A 93 0.26 -3.42 -11.51
N HIS A 94 1.25 -4.31 -11.47
CA HIS A 94 1.36 -5.40 -10.52
C HIS A 94 2.85 -5.56 -10.23
N TRP A 95 3.34 -4.88 -9.20
CA TRP A 95 4.75 -4.94 -8.80
C TRP A 95 4.90 -5.64 -7.45
N HIS A 96 6.02 -6.30 -7.26
CA HIS A 96 6.36 -7.04 -6.05
C HIS A 96 7.73 -6.59 -5.52
N ALA A 97 7.81 -6.44 -4.20
CA ALA A 97 9.07 -6.40 -3.47
C ALA A 97 8.96 -7.31 -2.24
N ASP A 98 9.90 -8.23 -2.05
CA ASP A 98 9.96 -9.01 -0.81
C ASP A 98 10.52 -8.10 0.28
N PHE A 99 10.10 -8.29 1.53
CA PHE A 99 10.64 -7.50 2.64
C PHE A 99 10.85 -8.35 3.89
N GLN A 100 11.76 -7.88 4.75
CA GLN A 100 11.94 -8.39 6.10
C GLN A 100 12.19 -7.24 7.06
N VAL A 101 11.59 -7.32 8.25
CA VAL A 101 11.83 -6.36 9.34
C VAL A 101 12.52 -7.09 10.48
N TRP A 102 13.61 -6.53 10.99
CA TRP A 102 14.40 -7.10 12.07
C TRP A 102 14.59 -6.08 13.18
N ALA A 103 14.46 -6.52 14.43
CA ALA A 103 14.79 -5.71 15.59
C ALA A 103 15.67 -6.49 16.56
N CYS A 104 16.84 -5.93 16.88
CA CYS A 104 17.82 -6.49 17.81
C CYS A 104 18.16 -7.97 17.51
N GLY A 105 18.25 -8.32 16.22
CA GLY A 105 18.60 -9.66 15.74
C GLY A 105 17.44 -10.65 15.63
N ALA A 106 16.21 -10.26 16.00
CA ALA A 106 15.01 -11.06 15.79
C ALA A 106 14.20 -10.52 14.60
N GLN A 107 13.69 -11.41 13.75
CA GLN A 107 12.75 -11.04 12.69
C GLN A 107 11.39 -10.73 13.34
N LEU A 108 10.73 -9.69 12.82
CA LEU A 108 9.37 -9.33 13.17
C LEU A 108 8.47 -9.66 11.98
N ASP A 109 7.34 -10.30 12.27
CA ASP A 109 6.33 -10.63 11.27
C ASP A 109 5.22 -9.58 11.30
N LEU A 110 4.81 -9.10 10.12
CA LEU A 110 3.69 -8.18 10.02
C LEU A 110 2.41 -8.84 10.57
N THR A 111 1.49 -8.03 11.07
CA THR A 111 0.16 -8.51 11.48
C THR A 111 -0.50 -9.30 10.34
N ASP A 112 -1.12 -10.43 10.66
CA ASP A 112 -1.74 -11.28 9.66
C ASP A 112 -2.95 -10.58 9.02
N PRO A 113 -3.18 -10.72 7.70
CA PRO A 113 -4.40 -10.24 7.08
C PRO A 113 -5.63 -10.94 7.66
N THR A 114 -6.71 -10.18 7.88
CA THR A 114 -8.00 -10.71 8.37
C THR A 114 -9.17 -10.26 7.50
N GLY A 115 -10.31 -10.95 7.64
CA GLY A 115 -11.55 -10.59 6.95
C GLY A 115 -11.59 -10.94 5.46
N ILE A 116 -12.53 -10.33 4.73
CA ILE A 116 -12.82 -10.67 3.32
C ILE A 116 -11.77 -10.10 2.37
N ALA A 117 -11.15 -8.96 2.72
CA ALA A 117 -10.14 -8.32 1.88
C ALA A 117 -8.82 -9.11 1.81
N ASN A 118 -8.54 -9.95 2.83
CA ASN A 118 -7.34 -10.79 2.93
C ASN A 118 -6.04 -10.04 2.60
N ARG A 119 -5.90 -8.82 3.10
CA ARG A 119 -4.71 -7.99 2.93
C ARG A 119 -4.51 -7.07 4.13
N VAL A 120 -3.26 -6.63 4.34
CA VAL A 120 -2.91 -5.53 5.24
C VAL A 120 -2.34 -4.40 4.40
N GLY A 121 -2.87 -3.18 4.56
CA GLY A 121 -2.51 -2.03 3.73
C GLY A 121 -3.66 -1.47 2.90
N SER A 122 -3.32 -0.64 1.92
CA SER A 122 -4.28 0.05 1.06
C SER A 122 -4.71 -0.82 -0.13
N PRO A 123 -5.74 -0.43 -0.90
CA PRO A 123 -6.10 -1.14 -2.12
C PRO A 123 -4.98 -1.25 -3.15
N VAL A 124 -4.10 -0.25 -3.21
CA VAL A 124 -3.02 -0.17 -4.20
C VAL A 124 -1.71 -0.71 -3.67
N PHE A 125 -1.47 -0.63 -2.36
CA PHE A 125 -0.18 -0.93 -1.74
C PHE A 125 -0.37 -1.70 -0.44
N HIS A 126 -0.11 -3.00 -0.47
CA HIS A 126 -0.50 -3.95 0.58
C HIS A 126 0.33 -5.23 0.61
N GLU A 127 0.01 -6.09 1.58
CA GLU A 127 0.67 -7.37 1.89
C GLU A 127 -0.41 -8.47 2.10
N HIS A 128 -0.10 -9.74 1.82
CA HIS A 128 -1.04 -10.87 1.81
C HIS A 128 -0.72 -12.02 2.78
N GLY A 129 0.11 -11.83 3.79
CA GLY A 129 0.70 -12.85 4.66
C GLY A 129 1.81 -13.66 3.99
N ASP A 130 2.53 -13.08 3.04
CA ASP A 130 3.57 -13.69 2.21
C ASP A 130 4.93 -12.96 2.23
N ASP A 131 5.14 -12.03 3.18
CA ASP A 131 6.36 -11.23 3.34
C ASP A 131 6.72 -10.44 2.07
N ARG A 132 5.69 -10.04 1.33
CA ARG A 132 5.80 -9.36 0.06
C ARG A 132 4.90 -8.14 0.00
N ILE A 133 5.50 -7.04 -0.38
CA ILE A 133 4.82 -5.81 -0.73
C ILE A 133 4.29 -5.94 -2.16
N HIS A 134 2.98 -5.75 -2.33
CA HIS A 134 2.27 -5.75 -3.59
C HIS A 134 1.85 -4.33 -3.94
N VAL A 135 2.20 -3.87 -5.14
CA VAL A 135 1.63 -2.67 -5.76
C VAL A 135 0.69 -3.11 -6.88
N GLU A 136 -0.61 -3.01 -6.65
CA GLU A 136 -1.64 -3.47 -7.58
C GLU A 136 -2.67 -2.37 -7.83
N GLY A 137 -2.75 -1.87 -9.07
CA GLY A 137 -3.67 -0.77 -9.40
C GLY A 137 -2.97 0.33 -10.18
N VAL A 138 -3.48 1.56 -10.13
CA VAL A 138 -2.95 2.66 -10.93
C VAL A 138 -2.14 3.60 -10.04
N VAL A 139 -0.82 3.58 -10.21
CA VAL A 139 0.06 4.47 -9.44
C VAL A 139 -0.02 5.87 -10.02
N THR A 140 -0.68 6.78 -9.30
CA THR A 140 -0.91 8.16 -9.73
C THR A 140 0.24 9.09 -9.45
N ASN A 141 0.96 8.86 -8.35
CA ASN A 141 2.21 9.52 -8.00
C ASN A 141 3.21 8.48 -7.49
N SER A 142 4.48 8.63 -7.82
CA SER A 142 5.53 7.74 -7.28
C SER A 142 5.59 7.78 -5.75
N SER A 143 5.22 8.91 -5.14
CA SER A 143 5.15 9.01 -3.69
C SER A 143 4.13 8.05 -3.08
N ASP A 144 3.06 7.70 -3.80
CA ASP A 144 2.02 6.80 -3.29
C ASP A 144 2.55 5.38 -3.02
N VAL A 145 3.71 5.03 -3.58
CA VAL A 145 4.37 3.71 -3.48
C VAL A 145 5.77 3.81 -2.87
N GLU A 146 6.02 4.87 -2.11
CA GLU A 146 7.20 5.02 -1.26
C GLU A 146 7.09 4.11 -0.02
N LEU A 147 8.20 3.53 0.42
CA LEU A 147 8.23 2.57 1.52
C LEU A 147 7.66 3.16 2.81
N GLY A 148 7.87 4.44 3.10
CA GLY A 148 7.25 5.10 4.26
C GLY A 148 5.71 5.04 4.22
N ASN A 149 5.11 5.13 3.04
CA ASN A 149 3.66 4.99 2.87
C ASN A 149 3.19 3.54 3.02
N PHE A 150 3.99 2.54 2.63
CA PHE A 150 3.68 1.15 2.94
C PHE A 150 3.52 0.94 4.46
N PHE A 151 4.52 1.36 5.23
CA PHE A 151 4.50 1.25 6.70
C PHE A 151 3.27 1.96 7.29
N ARG A 152 2.95 3.16 6.80
CA ARG A 152 1.75 3.90 7.20
C ARG A 152 0.45 3.15 6.88
N PHE A 153 0.33 2.58 5.69
CA PHE A 153 -0.87 1.85 5.29
C PHE A 153 -1.08 0.57 6.08
N VAL A 154 0.00 -0.09 6.52
CA VAL A 154 -0.09 -1.30 7.35
C VAL A 154 -0.29 -1.00 8.85
N GLY A 155 -0.32 0.29 9.25
CA GLY A 155 -0.55 0.72 10.64
C GLY A 155 0.71 0.89 11.47
N GLY A 156 1.85 1.14 10.81
CA GLY A 156 3.13 1.49 11.42
C GLY A 156 3.70 2.78 10.82
N GLU A 157 4.98 3.01 11.05
CA GLU A 157 5.69 4.21 10.57
C GLU A 157 7.14 3.87 10.24
N LEU A 158 7.69 4.54 9.24
CA LEU A 158 9.10 4.44 8.89
C LEU A 158 9.61 5.84 8.57
N HIS A 159 10.54 6.32 9.39
CA HIS A 159 11.25 7.58 9.25
C HIS A 159 12.76 7.36 9.37
N GLU A 160 13.57 8.41 9.21
CA GLU A 160 15.04 8.31 9.30
C GLU A 160 15.55 7.71 10.64
N THR A 161 14.82 7.96 11.74
CA THR A 161 15.25 7.57 13.09
C THR A 161 14.21 6.80 13.89
N HIS A 162 13.05 6.53 13.30
CA HIS A 162 11.91 5.94 13.99
C HIS A 162 11.30 4.81 13.14
N LEU A 163 10.98 3.71 13.80
CA LEU A 163 10.26 2.57 13.24
C LEU A 163 9.11 2.20 14.17
N SER A 164 7.90 2.19 13.63
CA SER A 164 6.74 1.55 14.23
C SER A 164 6.28 0.41 13.33
N PHE A 165 6.15 -0.81 13.87
CA PHE A 165 5.83 -2.00 13.10
C PHE A 165 4.77 -2.87 13.79
N PRO A 166 3.57 -3.01 13.21
CA PRO A 166 2.47 -3.72 13.83
C PRO A 166 2.59 -5.23 13.60
N THR A 167 2.68 -5.98 14.69
CA THR A 167 2.71 -7.46 14.68
C THR A 167 1.42 -8.02 15.30
N ASN A 168 1.19 -9.32 15.16
CA ASN A 168 0.06 -10.01 15.79
C ASN A 168 0.06 -9.92 17.33
N GLU A 169 1.21 -9.69 17.95
CA GLU A 169 1.34 -9.62 19.41
C GLU A 169 1.15 -8.19 19.93
N LYS A 170 1.79 -7.22 19.27
CA LYS A 170 1.81 -5.81 19.67
C LYS A 170 2.37 -4.92 18.55
N LEU A 171 2.22 -3.61 18.75
CA LEU A 171 3.00 -2.61 18.03
C LEU A 171 4.42 -2.58 18.62
N TYR A 172 5.43 -2.73 17.75
CA TYR A 172 6.82 -2.50 18.12
C TYR A 172 7.22 -1.10 17.70
N GLU A 173 7.80 -0.34 18.62
CA GLU A 173 8.26 1.03 18.40
C GLU A 173 9.73 1.13 18.79
N TYR A 174 10.52 1.74 17.92
CA TYR A 174 11.96 1.90 18.10
C TYR A 174 12.41 3.27 17.63
N ASP A 175 13.12 3.98 18.51
CA ASP A 175 13.86 5.19 18.17
C ASP A 175 15.37 4.92 18.18
N ASN A 176 16.10 5.61 17.31
CA ASN A 176 17.56 5.58 17.33
C ASN A 176 18.10 5.93 18.73
N GLY A 177 18.90 5.03 19.29
CA GLY A 177 19.44 5.14 20.64
C GLY A 177 18.74 4.24 21.67
N ASP A 178 17.57 3.67 21.36
CA ASP A 178 16.95 2.66 22.21
C ASP A 178 17.87 1.45 22.38
N LEU A 179 17.89 0.89 23.59
CA LEU A 179 18.77 -0.21 23.91
C LEU A 179 18.19 -1.54 23.43
N CYS A 180 18.99 -2.29 22.68
CA CYS A 180 18.73 -3.70 22.45
C CYS A 180 18.91 -4.54 23.74
N PRO A 181 18.40 -5.78 23.79
CA PRO A 181 18.49 -6.63 24.98
C PRO A 181 19.92 -6.95 25.46
N ASP A 182 20.91 -6.79 24.58
CA ASP A 182 22.34 -6.90 24.87
C ASP A 182 22.94 -5.62 25.53
N GLY A 183 22.14 -4.57 25.66
CA GLY A 183 22.51 -3.29 26.24
C GLY A 183 23.20 -2.34 25.26
N VAL A 184 23.25 -2.67 23.96
CA VAL A 184 23.82 -1.80 22.92
C VAL A 184 22.73 -0.90 22.33
N PRO A 185 22.96 0.41 22.15
CA PRO A 185 22.03 1.28 21.44
C PRO A 185 21.84 0.84 19.99
N GLY A 186 20.59 0.68 19.57
CA GLY A 186 20.22 0.37 18.21
C GLY A 186 20.08 1.62 17.34
N ILE A 187 20.29 1.43 16.04
CA ILE A 187 20.09 2.41 14.98
C ILE A 187 19.25 1.73 13.90
N LEU A 188 18.24 2.45 13.42
CA LEU A 188 17.40 2.09 12.28
C LEU A 188 18.17 2.26 10.99
N GLN A 189 18.17 1.21 10.17
CA GLN A 189 18.88 1.14 8.91
C GLN A 189 18.04 0.33 7.92
N ALA A 190 18.12 0.64 6.64
CA ALA A 190 17.51 -0.18 5.62
C ALA A 190 18.47 -0.47 4.48
N PHE A 191 18.29 -1.64 3.88
CA PHE A 191 19.07 -2.13 2.77
C PHE A 191 18.14 -2.66 1.70
N VAL A 192 18.54 -2.53 0.44
CA VAL A 192 17.84 -3.13 -0.68
C VAL A 192 18.78 -3.98 -1.49
N TRP A 193 18.36 -5.19 -1.81
CA TRP A 193 18.97 -6.03 -2.83
C TRP A 193 18.26 -5.80 -4.16
N LYS A 194 19.04 -5.45 -5.18
CA LYS A 194 18.59 -5.12 -6.53
C LYS A 194 19.26 -6.01 -7.55
N THR A 195 18.59 -6.24 -8.67
CA THR A 195 19.09 -7.09 -9.75
C THR A 195 19.55 -6.26 -10.95
N ASP A 196 20.77 -6.50 -11.40
CA ASP A 196 21.26 -6.11 -12.72
C ASP A 196 20.90 -7.22 -13.71
N VAL A 197 19.75 -7.06 -14.38
CA VAL A 197 19.19 -8.05 -15.30
C VAL A 197 20.13 -8.33 -16.48
N GLU A 198 20.89 -7.34 -16.94
CA GLU A 198 21.80 -7.51 -18.07
C GLU A 198 23.02 -8.36 -17.71
N ARG A 199 23.44 -8.33 -16.45
CA ARG A 199 24.61 -9.06 -15.96
C ARG A 199 24.28 -10.36 -15.24
N GLU A 200 23.00 -10.64 -15.00
CA GLU A 200 22.55 -11.75 -14.14
C GLU A 200 23.21 -11.66 -12.76
N GLU A 201 23.38 -10.43 -12.26
CA GLU A 201 24.01 -10.12 -10.98
C GLU A 201 22.99 -9.46 -10.05
N PHE A 202 23.19 -9.60 -8.75
CA PHE A 202 22.47 -8.82 -7.75
C PHE A 202 23.44 -8.18 -6.77
N TYR A 203 23.04 -7.04 -6.21
CA TYR A 203 23.88 -6.21 -5.37
C TYR A 203 23.05 -5.49 -4.31
N GLN A 204 23.70 -5.11 -3.22
CA GLN A 204 23.09 -4.42 -2.10
C GLN A 204 23.38 -2.93 -2.12
N GLU A 205 22.38 -2.12 -1.79
CA GLU A 205 22.50 -0.70 -1.49
C GLU A 205 21.97 -0.43 -0.08
N LYS A 206 22.69 0.36 0.72
CA LYS A 206 22.17 0.92 1.98
C LYS A 206 21.36 2.16 1.64
N LEU A 207 20.10 2.21 2.10
CA LEU A 207 19.21 3.34 1.86
C LEU A 207 19.59 4.48 2.81
N VAL A 208 19.74 5.68 2.25
CA VAL A 208 20.03 6.89 3.04
C VAL A 208 18.75 7.45 3.64
N ASP A 209 17.71 7.58 2.83
CA ASP A 209 16.35 7.87 3.27
C ASP A 209 15.45 6.69 2.87
N PRO A 210 15.17 5.76 3.80
CA PRO A 210 14.35 4.60 3.49
C PRO A 210 12.88 4.97 3.28
N GLN A 211 12.39 6.07 3.83
CA GLN A 211 10.97 6.41 3.74
C GLN A 211 10.58 6.84 2.31
N GLU A 212 11.51 7.47 1.58
CA GLU A 212 11.34 7.94 0.20
C GLU A 212 11.66 6.86 -0.85
N TYR A 213 11.99 5.63 -0.43
CA TYR A 213 12.35 4.57 -1.35
C TYR A 213 11.13 4.08 -2.15
N VAL A 214 11.18 4.20 -3.47
CA VAL A 214 10.16 3.66 -4.39
C VAL A 214 10.60 2.29 -4.89
N ILE A 215 9.74 1.28 -4.75
CA ILE A 215 10.05 -0.09 -5.16
C ILE A 215 10.22 -0.22 -6.68
N SER A 216 11.06 -1.17 -7.09
CA SER A 216 11.29 -1.47 -8.51
C SER A 216 10.02 -2.01 -9.20
N PRO A 217 9.74 -1.60 -10.45
CA PRO A 217 8.46 -1.87 -11.12
C PRO A 217 8.40 -3.26 -11.78
N TYR A 218 8.64 -4.33 -11.01
CA TYR A 218 8.68 -5.71 -11.49
C TYR A 218 7.65 -6.60 -10.81
N SER A 219 6.99 -7.47 -11.59
CA SER A 219 5.96 -8.40 -11.10
C SER A 219 6.52 -9.73 -10.59
N THR A 220 7.84 -9.90 -10.60
CA THR A 220 8.53 -11.11 -10.13
C THR A 220 9.74 -10.71 -9.33
N ILE A 221 10.09 -11.55 -8.35
CA ILE A 221 11.27 -11.35 -7.53
C ILE A 221 12.16 -12.58 -7.65
N PRO A 222 13.43 -12.40 -8.04
CA PRO A 222 13.98 -11.22 -8.75
C PRO A 222 13.31 -10.99 -10.14
N PRO A 223 13.47 -9.83 -10.81
CA PRO A 223 14.33 -8.69 -10.48
C PRO A 223 13.70 -7.61 -9.58
N GLY A 224 12.47 -7.83 -9.09
CA GLY A 224 11.88 -7.03 -8.02
C GLY A 224 12.78 -6.98 -6.78
N ASP A 225 12.53 -6.01 -5.91
CA ASP A 225 13.44 -5.72 -4.80
C ASP A 225 13.33 -6.75 -3.68
N CYS A 226 14.40 -6.87 -2.89
CA CYS A 226 14.35 -7.43 -1.55
C CYS A 226 14.78 -6.36 -0.55
N LEU A 227 13.85 -5.93 0.30
CA LEU A 227 14.03 -4.86 1.29
C LEU A 227 14.29 -5.46 2.67
N ILE A 228 15.36 -5.00 3.32
CA ILE A 228 15.69 -5.41 4.69
C ILE A 228 15.71 -4.16 5.56
N ILE A 229 14.79 -4.08 6.51
CA ILE A 229 14.70 -2.99 7.50
C ILE A 229 15.20 -3.55 8.83
N GLU A 230 16.17 -2.89 9.45
CA GLU A 230 16.79 -3.36 10.68
C GLU A 230 16.92 -2.25 11.73
N PHE A 231 16.48 -2.55 12.95
CA PHE A 231 16.86 -1.81 14.14
C PHE A 231 17.92 -2.60 14.93
N GLY A 232 19.15 -2.11 14.99
CA GLY A 232 20.24 -2.83 15.66
C GLY A 232 21.59 -2.11 15.60
N GLY A 233 22.67 -2.85 15.79
CA GLY A 233 24.02 -2.28 15.70
C GLY A 233 24.32 -1.72 14.32
N GLU A 234 24.98 -0.56 14.27
CA GLU A 234 25.28 0.12 13.01
C GLU A 234 26.14 -0.72 12.08
N LYS A 235 25.70 -0.86 10.82
CA LYS A 235 26.45 -1.56 9.78
C LYS A 235 26.28 -0.95 8.39
N GLU A 236 27.25 -1.22 7.53
CA GLU A 236 27.26 -0.74 6.14
C GLU A 236 26.59 -1.71 5.16
N LYS A 237 26.38 -2.96 5.59
CA LYS A 237 25.78 -4.04 4.81
C LYS A 237 24.95 -4.94 5.70
N THR A 238 23.90 -5.55 5.16
CA THR A 238 23.19 -6.64 5.83
C THR A 238 23.63 -8.01 5.31
N ASP A 239 23.66 -8.99 6.22
CA ASP A 239 23.82 -10.41 5.98
C ASP A 239 22.49 -11.11 5.63
N LYS A 240 21.35 -10.40 5.75
CA LYS A 240 20.02 -10.91 5.42
C LYS A 240 19.74 -10.86 3.92
N LEU A 241 19.00 -11.84 3.45
CA LEU A 241 18.57 -11.96 2.07
C LEU A 241 17.16 -12.58 2.04
N CYS A 242 16.28 -12.06 1.18
CA CYS A 242 14.92 -12.59 1.05
C CYS A 242 14.94 -13.94 0.32
N THR A 243 13.99 -14.81 0.66
CA THR A 243 13.93 -16.20 0.22
C THR A 243 14.07 -16.37 -1.30
N PHE A 244 13.42 -15.54 -2.12
CA PHE A 244 13.50 -15.69 -3.57
C PHE A 244 14.86 -15.31 -4.16
N TYR A 245 15.55 -14.33 -3.57
CA TYR A 245 16.94 -14.03 -3.91
C TYR A 245 17.88 -15.15 -3.49
N GLU A 246 17.69 -15.75 -2.30
CA GLU A 246 18.45 -16.92 -1.84
C GLU A 246 18.32 -18.08 -2.82
N ILE A 247 17.09 -18.41 -3.21
CA ILE A 247 16.80 -19.48 -4.17
C ILE A 247 17.46 -19.20 -5.53
N ALA A 248 17.37 -17.97 -6.05
CA ALA A 248 17.99 -17.59 -7.33
C ALA A 248 19.53 -17.73 -7.27
N LYS A 249 20.15 -17.32 -6.16
CA LYS A 249 21.58 -17.49 -5.90
C LYS A 249 21.98 -18.96 -5.85
N GLU A 250 21.25 -19.80 -5.10
CA GLU A 250 21.54 -21.23 -4.95
C GLU A 250 21.42 -22.01 -6.26
N LYS A 251 20.45 -21.65 -7.10
CA LYS A 251 20.31 -22.22 -8.44
C LYS A 251 21.36 -21.73 -9.44
N GLY A 252 22.12 -20.70 -9.08
CA GLY A 252 23.08 -20.03 -9.97
C GLY A 252 22.42 -19.21 -11.08
N GLU A 253 21.15 -18.84 -10.90
CA GLU A 253 20.40 -17.95 -11.80
C GLU A 253 20.87 -16.50 -11.65
N LEU A 254 21.33 -16.12 -10.45
CA LEU A 254 21.96 -14.83 -10.19
C LEU A 254 23.24 -14.99 -9.39
N LYS A 255 24.19 -14.06 -9.60
CA LYS A 255 25.45 -13.99 -8.85
C LYS A 255 25.51 -12.73 -8.01
N GLU A 256 25.98 -12.87 -6.79
CA GLU A 256 26.23 -11.70 -5.94
C GLU A 256 27.47 -10.95 -6.46
N ARG A 257 27.33 -9.63 -6.61
CA ARG A 257 28.40 -8.75 -7.11
C ARG A 257 29.45 -8.40 -6.06
#